data_AF-A0A5C4W7Q7-F1
#
_entry.id   AF-A0A5C4W7Q7-F1
#
_cell.length_a   1.000
_cell.length_b   1.000
_cell.length_c   1.000
_cell.angle_alpha   90.00
_cell.angle_beta   90.00
_cell.angle_gamma   90.00
#
_symmetry.space_group_name_H-M   'P 1'
#
loop_
_entity.id
_entity.type
_entity.pdbx_description
1 polymer ?
#
loop_
_entity_poly.entity_id
_entity_poly.type
_entity_poly.pdbx_seq_one_letter_code
_entity_poly.pdbx_strand_id
1 'polypeptide(L)' 'MTVSAPTADSTPEVRARPLPPVQMLHCLPCGACTPHALGPQTLAPDGSVLVQWWRCTECAEGQTVTGCG' A
#
# COMPACT_ATOMS: atom_id res chain seq x y z
N MET A 1 -39.93 -23.43 32.40
CA MET A 1 -39.25 -23.74 31.13
C MET A 1 -38.63 -22.44 30.68
N THR A 2 -37.31 -22.27 30.86
CA THR A 2 -36.63 -21.00 30.64
C THR A 2 -35.62 -21.19 29.52
N VAL A 3 -35.78 -20.47 28.42
CA VAL A 3 -34.79 -20.41 27.33
C VAL A 3 -34.19 -19.01 27.35
N SER A 4 -32.93 -18.92 27.76
CA SER A 4 -32.13 -17.69 27.65
C SER A 4 -31.54 -17.62 26.24
N ALA A 5 -31.81 -16.51 25.55
CA ALA A 5 -31.24 -16.21 24.24
C ALA A 5 -29.72 -15.93 24.36
N PRO A 6 -28.89 -16.32 23.37
CA PRO A 6 -27.50 -15.91 23.33
C PRO A 6 -27.43 -14.44 22.89
N THR A 7 -26.86 -13.59 23.74
CA THR A 7 -26.46 -12.23 23.36
C THR A 7 -25.29 -12.34 22.38
N ALA A 8 -25.55 -12.00 21.12
CA ALA A 8 -24.51 -11.82 20.12
C ALA A 8 -23.63 -10.63 20.52
N ASP A 9 -22.46 -10.93 21.07
CA ASP A 9 -21.38 -9.97 21.29
C ASP A 9 -20.89 -9.54 19.90
N SER A 10 -21.41 -8.43 19.41
CA SER A 10 -20.95 -7.79 18.18
C SER A 10 -19.72 -6.98 18.53
N THR A 11 -18.58 -7.65 18.67
CA THR A 11 -17.29 -6.98 18.73
C THR A 11 -17.11 -6.22 17.40
N PRO A 12 -16.84 -4.90 17.40
CA PRO A 12 -16.58 -4.19 16.15
C PRO A 12 -15.26 -4.73 15.61
N GLU A 13 -15.34 -5.56 14.57
CA GLU A 13 -14.20 -5.87 13.73
C GLU A 13 -13.72 -4.53 13.16
N VAL A 14 -12.71 -3.94 13.81
CA VAL A 14 -11.95 -2.83 13.27
C VAL A 14 -11.38 -3.38 11.98
N ARG A 15 -12.08 -3.16 10.87
CA ARG A 15 -11.59 -3.48 9.53
C ARG A 15 -10.25 -2.78 9.40
N ALA A 16 -9.18 -3.51 9.63
CA ALA A 16 -7.83 -3.02 9.47
C ALA A 16 -7.75 -2.54 8.03
N ARG A 17 -7.73 -1.23 7.83
CA ARG A 17 -7.62 -0.65 6.50
C ARG A 17 -6.31 -1.19 5.93
N PRO A 18 -6.32 -1.94 4.81
CA PRO A 18 -5.10 -2.48 4.25
C PRO A 18 -4.14 -1.31 4.03
N LEU A 19 -2.99 -1.35 4.70
CA LEU A 19 -1.95 -0.38 4.43
C LEU A 19 -1.57 -0.51 2.96
N PRO A 20 -1.33 0.62 2.25
CA PRO A 20 -0.89 0.54 0.87
C PRO A 20 0.40 -0.31 0.81
N PRO A 21 0.55 -1.14 -0.24
CA PRO A 21 1.73 -1.99 -0.36
C PRO A 21 2.99 -1.13 -0.38
N VAL A 22 3.96 -1.50 0.46
CA VAL A 22 5.30 -0.94 0.48
C VAL A 22 6.25 -1.95 -0.17
N GLN A 23 7.08 -1.48 -1.10
CA GLN A 23 8.08 -2.32 -1.77
C GLN A 23 9.49 -1.78 -1.54
N MET A 24 10.47 -2.68 -1.46
CA MET A 24 11.89 -2.31 -1.44
C MET A 24 12.37 -2.10 -2.87
N LEU A 25 12.77 -0.87 -3.19
CA LEU A 25 13.22 -0.47 -4.53
C LEU A 25 14.49 0.38 -4.44
N HIS A 26 15.26 0.40 -5.53
CA HIS A 26 16.50 1.16 -5.57
C HIS A 26 16.17 2.61 -5.88
N CYS A 27 16.33 3.46 -4.87
CA CYS A 27 16.08 4.89 -5.01
C CYS A 27 17.34 5.54 -5.57
N LEU A 28 17.23 6.15 -6.75
CA LEU A 28 18.37 6.78 -7.42
C LEU A 28 18.95 7.95 -6.60
N PRO A 29 18.14 8.89 -6.04
CA PRO A 29 18.67 9.92 -5.15
C PRO A 29 19.33 9.39 -3.87
N CYS A 30 18.79 8.32 -3.26
CA CYS A 30 19.42 7.74 -2.07
C CYS A 30 20.66 6.90 -2.39
N GLY A 31 20.80 6.41 -3.62
CA GLY A 31 21.84 5.45 -4.01
C GLY A 31 21.72 4.09 -3.29
N ALA A 32 20.54 3.75 -2.77
CA ALA A 32 20.33 2.60 -1.91
C ALA A 32 18.92 2.00 -2.08
N CYS A 33 18.76 0.76 -1.60
CA CYS A 33 17.48 0.07 -1.52
C CYS A 33 16.68 0.61 -0.33
N THR A 34 15.53 1.24 -0.59
CA THR A 34 14.71 1.88 0.44
C THR A 34 13.23 1.50 0.28
N PRO A 35 12.41 1.64 1.33
CA PRO A 35 10.97 1.42 1.25
C PRO A 35 10.29 2.48 0.38
N HIS A 36 9.39 2.01 -0.50
CA HIS A 36 8.62 2.85 -1.40
C HIS A 36 7.14 2.56 -1.29
N ALA A 37 6.35 3.64 -1.25
CA ALA A 37 4.90 3.58 -1.29
C ALA A 37 4.38 3.84 -2.72
N LEU A 38 3.13 3.45 -2.97
CA LEU A 38 2.45 3.78 -4.22
C LEU A 38 2.42 5.29 -4.42
N GLY A 39 2.94 5.72 -5.57
CA GLY A 39 2.87 7.07 -6.07
C GLY A 39 1.67 7.27 -7.00
N PRO A 40 1.71 8.34 -7.80
CA PRO A 40 0.72 8.58 -8.85
C PRO A 40 0.58 7.36 -9.78
N GLN A 41 -0.61 7.22 -10.36
CA GLN A 41 -0.88 6.23 -11.39
C GLN A 41 -1.30 6.94 -12.67
N THR A 42 -0.85 6.43 -13.81
CA THR A 42 -1.34 6.81 -15.13
C THR A 42 -2.33 5.73 -15.57
N LEU A 43 -3.55 6.14 -15.89
CA LEU A 43 -4.62 5.26 -16.33
C LEU A 43 -4.86 5.40 -17.84
N ALA A 44 -5.27 4.32 -18.48
CA ALA A 44 -5.85 4.34 -19.82
C ALA A 44 -7.31 4.85 -19.79
N PRO A 45 -7.90 5.20 -20.95
CA PRO A 45 -9.30 5.62 -21.02
C PRO A 45 -10.30 4.57 -20.51
N ASP A 46 -9.94 3.30 -20.55
CA ASP A 46 -10.74 2.18 -20.02
C ASP A 46 -10.59 1.99 -18.49
N GLY A 47 -9.78 2.82 -17.84
CA GLY A 47 -9.49 2.76 -16.41
C GLY A 47 -8.40 1.76 -16.01
N SER A 48 -7.79 1.05 -16.94
CA SER A 48 -6.66 0.16 -16.65
C SER A 48 -5.40 0.96 -16.29
N VAL A 49 -4.54 0.41 -15.41
CA VAL A 49 -3.29 1.06 -15.01
C VAL A 49 -2.23 0.84 -16.09
N LEU A 50 -1.78 1.92 -16.71
CA LEU A 50 -0.68 1.90 -17.68
C LEU A 50 0.68 2.01 -16.99
N VAL A 51 0.78 2.88 -15.98
CA VAL A 51 2.01 3.11 -15.23
C VAL A 51 1.67 3.31 -13.76
N GLN A 52 2.30 2.53 -12.89
CA GLN A 52 2.28 2.73 -11.44
C GLN A 52 3.63 3.29 -11.01
N TRP A 53 3.65 4.54 -10.54
CA TRP A 53 4.85 5.16 -10.00
C TRP A 53 5.04 4.77 -8.53
N TRP A 54 6.29 4.78 -8.07
CA TRP A 54 6.67 4.52 -6.68
C TRP A 54 7.39 5.74 -6.12
N ARG A 55 7.21 6.00 -4.82
CA ARG A 55 7.82 7.13 -4.11
C ARG A 55 8.60 6.66 -2.91
N CYS A 56 9.84 7.11 -2.81
CA CYS A 56 10.69 6.81 -1.67
C CYS A 56 10.06 7.39 -0.42
N THR A 57 10.00 6.61 0.66
CA THR A 57 9.52 7.12 1.95
C THR A 57 10.63 7.77 2.77
N GLU A 58 11.89 7.65 2.34
CA GLU A 58 13.07 8.18 3.04
C GLU A 58 13.59 9.50 2.46
N CYS A 59 13.27 9.84 1.21
CA CYS A 59 13.65 11.12 0.61
C CYS A 59 12.51 11.74 -0.21
N ALA A 60 12.47 13.07 -0.27
CA ALA A 60 11.41 13.82 -0.95
C ALA A 60 11.52 13.76 -2.49
N GLU A 61 12.72 13.52 -3.01
CA GLU A 61 13.05 13.56 -4.44
C GLU A 61 12.86 12.19 -5.12
N GLY A 62 12.75 11.12 -4.33
CA GLY A 62 12.97 9.73 -4.75
C GLY A 62 12.04 9.24 -5.86
N GLN A 63 12.59 9.17 -7.07
CA GLN A 63 12.09 8.35 -8.17
C GLN A 63 12.85 7.02 -8.19
N THR A 64 12.16 5.93 -8.51
CA THR A 64 12.75 4.57 -8.56
C THR A 64 12.79 3.99 -9.95
N VAL A 65 13.76 3.10 -10.15
CA VAL A 65 13.74 2.08 -11.19
C VAL A 65 13.53 0.71 -10.53
N THR A 66 12.86 -0.21 -11.22
CA THR A 66 12.71 -1.60 -10.78
C THR A 66 14.08 -2.28 -10.75
N GLY A 67 14.51 -2.86 -9.62
CA GLY A 67 15.81 -3.54 -9.56
C GLY A 67 16.43 -3.86 -8.20
N CYS A 68 15.67 -3.99 -7.11
CA CYS A 68 16.22 -4.58 -5.88
C CYS A 68 16.09 -6.09 -5.93
N GLY A 69 17.10 -6.76 -6.48
CA GLY A 69 17.24 -8.22 -6.53
C GLY A 69 18.66 -8.62 -6.19
#